data_AF-A0A918CL19-F1
#
_entry.id   AF-A0A918CL19-F1
#
_cell.length_a   1.000
_cell.length_b   1.000
_cell.length_c   1.000
_cell.angle_alpha   90.00
_cell.angle_beta   90.00
_cell.angle_gamma   90.00
#
_symmetry.space_group_name_H-M   'P 1'
#
loop_
_entity.id
_entity.type
_entity.pdbx_description
1 polymer ?
#
loop_
_entity_poly.entity_id
_entity_poly.type
_entity_poly.pdbx_seq_one_letter_code
_entity_poly.pdbx_strand_id
1 'polypeptide(L)'
;MRAVCLLLGALLMAGLWWLGSSTPPAHPLDWLEHAALYALLTALLRVGFRSSRAALGVALWVAAFDEVHRAFVPGQEPGIQSWLFALLGSLLASQLRSRRRAEDLPETVNLS
;
A
#
# COMPACT_ATOMS: atom_id res chain seq x y z
N MET A 1 17.73 0.93 -0.40
CA MET A 1 16.33 0.92 -0.86
C MET A 1 15.36 0.18 0.07
N ARG A 2 15.59 -1.07 0.49
CA ARG A 2 14.63 -1.84 1.32
C ARG A 2 14.21 -1.14 2.62
N ALA A 3 15.19 -0.70 3.43
CA ALA A 3 14.93 -0.01 4.69
C ALA A 3 14.15 1.29 4.49
N VAL A 4 14.47 2.04 3.42
CA VAL A 4 13.74 3.26 3.05
C VAL A 4 12.29 2.95 2.71
N CYS A 5 12.01 1.90 1.92
CA CYS A 5 10.63 1.52 1.59
C CYS A 5 9.85 1.04 2.81
N LEU A 6 10.49 0.35 3.77
CA LEU A 6 9.86 -0.04 5.02
C LEU A 6 9.56 1.18 5.91
N LEU A 7 10.50 2.12 6.01
CA LEU A 7 10.30 3.39 6.72
C LEU A 7 9.15 4.19 6.10
N LEU A 8 9.14 4.35 4.78
CA LEU A 8 8.06 5.03 4.07
C LEU A 8 6.72 4.31 4.24
N GLY A 9 6.71 2.98 4.20
CA GLY A 9 5.52 2.18 4.47
C GLY A 9 5.00 2.38 5.89
N ALA A 10 5.88 2.38 6.89
CA ALA A 10 5.52 2.64 8.28
C ALA A 10 4.99 4.06 8.50
N LEU A 11 5.62 5.06 7.87
CA LEU A 11 5.14 6.44 7.90
C LEU A 11 3.76 6.57 7.26
N LEU A 12 3.50 5.85 6.16
CA LEU A 12 2.20 5.83 5.51
C LEU A 12 1.14 5.15 6.39
N MET A 13 1.46 4.05 7.08
CA MET A 13 0.58 3.42 8.06
C MET A 13 0.24 4.38 9.22
N ALA A 14 1.23 5.11 9.74
CA ALA A 14 1.00 6.11 10.78
C ALA A 14 0.13 7.28 10.29
N GLY A 15 0.34 7.73 9.05
CA GLY A 15 -0.48 8.77 8.42
C GLY A 15 -1.93 8.34 8.22
N LEU A 16 -2.15 7.11 7.75
CA LEU A 16 -3.50 6.51 7.62
C LEU A 16 -4.22 6.47 8.96
N TRP A 17 -3.53 6.01 10.01
CA TRP A 17 -4.08 5.98 11.37
C TRP A 17 -4.51 7.38 11.87
N TRP A 18 -3.64 8.37 11.68
CA TRP A 18 -3.92 9.75 12.08
C TRP A 18 -5.11 10.33 11.30
N LEU A 19 -5.18 10.06 9.99
CA LEU A 19 -6.29 10.49 9.15
C LEU A 19 -7.60 9.82 9.59
N GLY A 20 -7.58 8.52 9.88
CA GLY A 20 -8.71 7.80 10.43
C GLY A 20 -9.13 8.27 11.83
N SER A 21 -8.25 8.94 12.57
CA SER A 21 -8.56 9.57 13.87
C SER A 21 -9.27 10.93 13.72
N SER A 22 -9.31 11.48 12.51
CA SER A 22 -9.94 12.77 12.22
C SER A 22 -11.37 12.56 11.69
N THR A 23 -12.21 13.60 11.75
CA THR A 23 -13.59 13.60 11.21
C THR A 23 -13.68 14.47 9.95
N PRO A 24 -13.00 14.13 8.84
CA PRO A 24 -13.23 14.82 7.57
C PRO A 24 -14.66 14.49 7.06
N PRO A 25 -15.33 15.43 6.37
CA PRO A 25 -16.63 15.16 5.76
C PRO A 25 -16.49 14.03 4.73
N ALA A 26 -17.44 13.09 4.74
CA ALA A 26 -17.46 11.98 3.77
C ALA A 26 -17.51 12.52 2.34
N HIS A 27 -16.50 12.19 1.53
CA HIS A 27 -16.41 12.63 0.15
C HIS A 27 -16.55 11.41 -0.79
N PRO A 28 -17.31 11.50 -1.89
CA PRO A 28 -17.48 10.40 -2.83
C PRO A 28 -16.20 10.02 -3.59
N LEU A 29 -15.03 10.60 -3.29
CA LEU A 29 -13.73 10.18 -3.80
C LEU A 29 -12.92 9.38 -2.76
N ASP A 30 -13.42 9.24 -1.53
CA ASP A 30 -12.72 8.58 -0.42
C ASP A 30 -12.32 7.14 -0.76
N TRP A 31 -13.15 6.42 -1.53
CA TRP A 31 -12.84 5.06 -1.94
C TRP A 31 -11.66 4.97 -2.92
N LEU A 32 -11.51 5.95 -3.82
CA LEU A 32 -10.40 5.98 -4.76
C LEU A 32 -9.10 6.34 -4.03
N GLU A 33 -9.19 7.26 -3.07
CA GLU A 33 -8.08 7.61 -2.19
C GLU A 33 -7.63 6.40 -1.36
N HIS A 34 -8.56 5.64 -0.79
CA HIS A 34 -8.24 4.38 -0.11
C HIS A 34 -7.55 3.40 -1.06
N ALA A 35 -8.10 3.17 -2.26
CA ALA A 35 -7.46 2.29 -3.22
C ALA A 35 -6.02 2.74 -3.56
N ALA A 36 -5.80 4.04 -3.77
CA ALA A 36 -4.49 4.58 -4.11
C ALA A 36 -3.49 4.50 -2.95
N LEU A 37 -3.91 4.82 -1.73
CA LEU A 37 -3.07 4.76 -0.53
C LEU A 37 -2.64 3.33 -0.23
N TYR A 38 -3.56 2.37 -0.32
CA TYR A 38 -3.25 0.96 -0.08
C TYR A 38 -2.46 0.32 -1.25
N ALA A 39 -2.64 0.80 -2.49
CA ALA A 39 -1.76 0.44 -3.59
C ALA A 39 -0.31 0.91 -3.35
N LEU A 40 -0.13 2.16 -2.90
CA LEU A 40 1.18 2.72 -2.58
C LEU A 40 1.82 1.97 -1.41
N LEU A 41 1.06 1.72 -0.33
CA LEU A 41 1.52 0.94 0.82
C LEU A 41 2.00 -0.44 0.38
N THR A 42 1.19 -1.16 -0.40
CA THR A 42 1.54 -2.50 -0.89
C THR A 42 2.80 -2.47 -1.77
N ALA A 43 2.96 -1.46 -2.62
CA ALA A 43 4.16 -1.31 -3.45
C ALA A 43 5.43 -1.12 -2.60
N LEU A 44 5.37 -0.25 -1.58
CA LEU A 44 6.47 0.00 -0.65
C LEU A 44 6.83 -1.26 0.14
N LEU A 45 5.83 -1.91 0.75
CA LEU A 45 6.01 -3.14 1.51
C LEU A 45 6.55 -4.28 0.65
N ARG A 46 6.15 -4.37 -0.62
CA ARG A 46 6.66 -5.40 -1.53
C ARG A 46 8.14 -5.22 -1.81
N VAL A 47 8.61 -3.98 -2.00
CA VAL A 47 10.04 -3.70 -2.15
C VAL A 47 10.80 -3.97 -0.85
N GLY A 48 10.22 -3.60 0.30
CA GLY A 48 10.81 -3.84 1.62
C GLY A 48 10.95 -5.33 1.97
N PHE A 49 9.83 -6.05 1.97
CA PHE A 49 9.76 -7.47 2.31
C PHE A 49 10.29 -8.40 1.22
N ARG A 50 10.34 -7.96 -0.04
CA ARG A 50 10.61 -8.81 -1.21
C ARG A 50 9.62 -9.97 -1.36
N SER A 51 8.40 -9.80 -0.89
CA SER A 51 7.34 -10.79 -0.97
C SER A 51 6.01 -10.10 -1.23
N SER A 52 5.38 -10.39 -2.37
CA SER A 52 4.05 -9.86 -2.69
C SER A 52 3.00 -10.39 -1.71
N ARG A 53 3.13 -11.64 -1.24
CA ARG A 53 2.19 -12.24 -0.29
C ARG A 53 2.27 -11.56 1.08
N ALA A 54 3.49 -11.33 1.59
CA ALA A 54 3.67 -10.64 2.86
C ALA A 54 3.20 -9.18 2.78
N ALA A 55 3.55 -8.47 1.70
CA ALA A 55 3.12 -7.10 1.48
C ALA A 55 1.59 -6.96 1.43
N LEU A 56 0.93 -7.84 0.67
CA LEU A 56 -0.54 -7.85 0.56
C LEU A 56 -1.18 -8.22 1.90
N GLY A 57 -0.69 -9.24 2.60
CA GLY A 57 -1.21 -9.64 3.90
C GLY A 57 -1.14 -8.50 4.93
N VAL A 58 0.00 -7.81 5.01
CA VAL A 58 0.17 -6.66 5.91
C VAL A 58 -0.72 -5.49 5.50
N ALA A 59 -0.79 -5.15 4.21
CA ALA A 59 -1.64 -4.06 3.73
C ALA A 59 -3.14 -4.31 4.03
N LEU A 60 -3.63 -5.53 3.82
CA LEU A 60 -5.02 -5.90 4.13
C LEU A 60 -5.30 -5.92 5.64
N TRP A 61 -4.33 -6.36 6.43
CA TRP A 61 -4.46 -6.33 7.88
C TRP A 61 -4.56 -4.89 8.40
N VAL A 62 -3.74 -3.97 7.87
CA VAL A 62 -3.85 -2.54 8.16
C VAL A 62 -5.20 -1.98 7.72
N ALA A 63 -5.67 -2.32 6.52
CA ALA A 63 -6.98 -1.87 6.02
C ALA A 63 -8.13 -2.30 6.93
N ALA A 64 -8.11 -3.55 7.39
CA ALA A 64 -9.11 -4.04 8.33
C ALA A 64 -9.02 -3.33 9.68
N PHE A 65 -7.79 -3.11 10.18
CA PHE A 65 -7.58 -2.44 11.46
C PHE A 65 -7.98 -0.96 11.42
N ASP A 66 -7.79 -0.28 10.29
CA ASP A 66 -8.23 1.11 10.09
C ASP A 66 -9.76 1.24 10.17
N GLU A 67 -10.51 0.32 9.54
CA GLU A 67 -11.98 0.33 9.66
C GLU A 67 -12.46 0.04 11.08
N VAL A 68 -11.83 -0.92 11.75
CA VAL A 68 -12.14 -1.21 13.15
C VAL A 68 -11.84 0.01 14.02
N HIS A 69 -10.71 0.69 13.80
CA HIS A 69 -10.35 1.91 14.50
C HIS A 69 -11.37 3.03 14.24
N ARG A 70 -11.75 3.27 12.98
CA ARG A 70 -12.76 4.27 12.61
C ARG A 70 -14.14 3.97 13.18
N ALA A 71 -14.49 2.70 13.41
CA ALA A 71 -15.73 2.33 14.09
C ALA A 71 -15.80 2.84 15.55
N PHE A 72 -14.66 3.18 16.17
CA PHE A 72 -14.60 3.78 17.50
C PHE A 72 -14.47 5.31 17.45
N VAL A 73 -14.37 5.92 16.27
CA VAL A 73 -14.26 7.37 16.10
C VAL A 73 -15.67 7.95 15.88
N PRO A 74 -16.17 8.83 16.77
CA PRO A 74 -17.50 9.41 16.65
C PRO A 74 -17.67 10.17 15.32
N GLY A 75 -18.79 9.95 14.63
CA GLY A 75 -19.11 10.65 13.38
C GLY A 75 -18.47 10.06 12.13
N GLN A 76 -17.72 8.96 12.24
CA GLN A 76 -17.26 8.18 11.10
C GLN A 76 -18.25 7.08 10.76
N GLU A 77 -18.46 6.85 9.46
CA GLU A 77 -19.15 5.65 8.97
C GLU A 77 -18.12 4.64 8.47
N PRO A 78 -17.72 3.67 9.32
CA PRO A 78 -16.87 2.57 8.86
C PRO A 78 -17.63 1.76 7.80
N GLY A 79 -16.93 1.43 6.71
CA GLY A 79 -17.60 0.95 5.51
C GLY A 79 -16.86 -0.22 4.89
N ILE A 80 -17.56 -1.34 4.67
CA ILE A 80 -16.99 -2.49 3.94
C ILE A 80 -16.54 -2.09 2.52
N GLN A 81 -17.13 -1.05 1.94
CA GLN A 81 -16.74 -0.51 0.64
C GLN A 81 -15.30 0.00 0.67
N SER A 82 -14.94 0.84 1.64
CA SER A 82 -13.59 1.39 1.78
C SER A 82 -12.54 0.29 1.95
N TRP A 83 -12.86 -0.76 2.72
CA TRP A 83 -12.02 -1.96 2.81
C TRP A 83 -11.87 -2.71 1.47
N LEU A 84 -12.96 -2.88 0.72
CA LEU A 84 -12.93 -3.53 -0.60
C LEU A 84 -12.07 -2.75 -1.61
N PHE A 85 -12.10 -1.41 -1.56
CA PHE A 85 -11.26 -0.58 -2.41
C PHE A 85 -9.78 -0.64 -2.00
N ALA A 86 -9.48 -0.70 -0.70
CA ALA A 86 -8.13 -0.99 -0.20
C ALA A 86 -7.61 -2.35 -0.70
N LEU A 87 -8.48 -3.37 -0.72
CA LEU A 87 -8.18 -4.69 -1.28
C LEU A 87 -7.88 -4.61 -2.78
N LEU A 88 -8.71 -3.93 -3.56
CA LEU A 88 -8.51 -3.76 -5.00
C LEU A 88 -7.18 -3.05 -5.30
N GLY A 89 -6.90 -1.93 -4.63
CA GLY A 89 -5.64 -1.21 -4.79
C GLY A 89 -4.42 -2.05 -4.44
N SER A 90 -4.49 -2.76 -3.31
CA SER A 90 -3.42 -3.66 -2.86
C SER A 90 -3.19 -4.81 -3.84
N LEU A 91 -4.25 -5.42 -4.37
CA LEU A 91 -4.17 -6.48 -5.38
C LEU A 91 -3.47 -5.97 -6.65
N LEU A 92 -3.89 -4.82 -7.18
CA LEU A 92 -3.27 -4.24 -8.38
C LEU A 92 -1.77 -3.98 -8.17
N ALA A 93 -1.40 -3.35 -7.05
CA ALA A 93 0.00 -3.09 -6.72
C ALA A 93 0.82 -4.38 -6.50
N SER A 94 0.21 -5.42 -5.93
CA SER A 94 0.88 -6.71 -5.71
C SER A 94 1.23 -7.42 -7.03
N GLN A 95 0.38 -7.27 -8.05
CA GLN A 95 0.52 -7.89 -9.37
C GLN A 95 1.44 -7.12 -10.32
N LEU A 96 1.69 -5.83 -10.10
CA LEU A 96 2.54 -5.00 -10.97
C LEU A 96 3.97 -5.55 -11.06
N ARG A 97 4.34 -6.30 -12.10
CA ARG A 97 5.68 -6.89 -12.22
C ARG A 97 6.73 -5.79 -12.48
N SER A 98 7.78 -5.69 -11.64
CA SER A 98 8.87 -4.75 -11.91
C SER A 98 9.68 -5.23 -13.12
N ARG A 99 9.52 -4.58 -14.28
CA ARG A 99 10.37 -4.78 -15.46
C ARG A 99 11.75 -4.13 -15.26
N ARG A 100 12.58 -4.67 -14.37
CA ARG A 100 13.99 -4.25 -14.27
C ARG A 100 14.89 -5.47 -14.16
N ARG A 101 15.26 -6.03 -15.32
CA ARG A 101 16.50 -6.79 -15.56
C ARG A 101 16.72 -6.94 -17.06
N ALA A 102 17.15 -5.87 -17.72
CA ALA A 102 17.62 -5.91 -19.10
C ALA A 102 18.69 -4.82 -19.28
N GLU A 103 19.73 -4.87 -18.44
CA GLU A 103 20.91 -4.00 -18.53
C GLU A 103 22.01 -4.71 -17.73
N ASP A 104 22.42 -5.89 -18.20
CA ASP A 104 23.54 -6.63 -17.61
C ASP A 104 24.12 -7.63 -18.62
N LEU A 105 24.44 -7.15 -19.83
CA LEU A 105 25.34 -7.86 -20.73
C LEU A 105 26.50 -6.91 -21.05
N PRO A 106 27.70 -7.13 -20.48
CA PRO A 106 28.90 -6.48 -20.97
C PRO A 106 29.22 -7.08 -22.35
N GLU A 107 28.86 -6.36 -23.43
CA GLU A 107 29.35 -6.63 -24.78
C GLU A 107 30.78 -6.10 -24.91
N THR A 108 31.72 -6.72 -24.19
CA THR A 108 33.16 -6.57 -24.46
C THR A 108 33.82 -7.94 -24.39
N VAL A 109 33.47 -8.80 -25.34
CA VAL A 109 34.36 -9.91 -25.73
C VAL A 109 35.34 -9.32 -26.74
N ASN A 110 36.49 -8.89 -26.23
CA ASN A 110 37.68 -8.64 -27.04
C ASN A 110 38.08 -9.96 -27.71
N LEU A 111 38.02 -10.02 -29.04
CA LEU A 111 38.74 -11.03 -29.82
C LEU A 111 39.92 -10.33 -30.48
N SER A 112 41.08 -10.39 -29.81
CA SER A 112 42.40 -10.24 -30.39
C SER A 112 42.94 -11.59 -30.80
#